data_AF-A0A378BEV3-F1
#
_entry.id   AF-A0A378BEV3-F1
#
_cell.length_a   1.000
_cell.length_b   1.000
_cell.length_c   1.000
_cell.angle_alpha   90.00
_cell.angle_beta   90.00
_cell.angle_gamma   90.00
#
_symmetry.space_group_name_H-M   'P 1'
#
loop_
_entity.id
_entity.type
_entity.pdbx_description
1 polymer ?
#
loop_
_entity_poly.entity_id
_entity_poly.type
_entity_poly.pdbx_seq_one_letter_code
_entity_poly.pdbx_strand_id
1 'polypeptide(L)' 'MIINGSESAREGQLAVLSQAGDAVHLEATAPAKVLLMAGEPLQEPIVGYGPFVMNNKTQIAEAVRDFNSGRFGQI' A
#
# COMPACT_ATOMS: atom_id res chain seq x y z
N MET A 1 -11.01 -3.55 18.06
CA MET A 1 -10.55 -4.87 17.60
C MET A 1 -9.26 -5.19 18.32
N ILE A 2 -9.09 -6.44 18.75
CA ILE A 2 -7.83 -6.95 19.31
C ILE A 2 -7.15 -7.82 18.24
N ILE A 3 -5.85 -7.62 18.04
CA ILE A 3 -5.00 -8.30 17.08
C ILE A 3 -4.04 -9.19 17.88
N ASN A 4 -3.99 -10.47 17.57
CA ASN A 4 -3.14 -11.47 18.23
C ASN A 4 -3.24 -11.46 19.77
N GLY A 5 -4.40 -11.10 20.32
CA GLY A 5 -4.72 -11.14 21.75
C GLY A 5 -4.20 -9.98 22.61
N SER A 6 -3.39 -9.07 22.07
CA SER A 6 -2.80 -7.97 22.87
C SER A 6 -2.90 -6.58 22.23
N GLU A 7 -2.83 -6.49 20.91
CA GLU A 7 -2.74 -5.20 20.22
C GLU A 7 -4.14 -4.66 19.87
N SER A 8 -4.45 -3.42 20.24
CA SER A 8 -5.76 -2.84 19.94
C SER A 8 -5.72 -1.95 18.70
N ALA A 9 -6.64 -2.17 17.76
CA ALA A 9 -6.87 -1.30 16.61
C ALA A 9 -8.29 -0.72 16.64
N ARG A 10 -8.39 0.56 16.28
CA ARG A 10 -9.62 1.37 16.16
C ARG A 10 -9.96 1.63 14.69
N GLU A 11 -11.14 2.18 14.47
CA GLU A 11 -11.57 2.63 13.14
C GLU A 11 -10.56 3.62 12.53
N GLY A 12 -10.28 3.46 11.24
CA GLY A 12 -9.33 4.30 10.50
C GLY A 12 -7.86 4.03 10.78
N GLN A 13 -7.52 3.06 11.63
CA GLN A 13 -6.13 2.69 11.91
C GLN A 13 -5.60 1.60 10.97
N LEU A 14 -4.34 1.75 10.61
CA LEU A 14 -3.56 0.74 9.88
C LEU A 14 -2.70 -0.03 10.88
N ALA A 15 -2.85 -1.34 10.92
CA ALA A 15 -1.95 -2.25 11.62
C ALA A 15 -1.00 -2.90 10.61
N VAL A 16 0.31 -2.80 10.85
CA VAL A 16 1.34 -3.44 10.02
C VAL A 16 1.75 -4.74 10.68
N LEU A 17 1.57 -5.85 9.97
CA LEU A 17 1.95 -7.19 10.44
C LEU A 17 3.38 -7.54 10.00
N SER A 18 4.01 -8.46 10.72
CA SER A 18 5.26 -9.07 10.29
C SER A 18 5.06 -9.88 9.00
N GLN A 19 6.11 -9.97 8.19
CA GLN A 19 6.14 -10.92 7.06
C GLN A 19 6.36 -12.38 7.52
N ALA A 20 6.79 -12.57 8.77
CA ALA A 20 6.94 -13.89 9.37
C ALA A 20 5.61 -14.35 9.98
N GLY A 21 5.34 -15.66 9.86
CA GLY A 21 4.10 -16.29 10.32
C GLY A 21 3.14 -16.59 9.17
N ASP A 22 2.10 -17.35 9.47
CA ASP A 22 1.12 -17.87 8.52
C ASP A 22 -0.33 -17.49 8.88
N ALA A 23 -0.55 -16.91 10.07
CA ALA A 23 -1.86 -16.58 10.57
C ALA A 23 -1.88 -15.24 11.34
N VAL A 24 -3.05 -14.60 11.32
CA VAL A 24 -3.40 -13.46 12.19
C VAL A 24 -4.73 -13.76 12.87
N HIS A 25 -4.79 -13.52 14.17
CA HIS A 25 -6.04 -13.64 14.94
C HIS A 25 -6.65 -12.26 15.15
N LEU A 26 -7.91 -12.09 14.75
CA LEU A 26 -8.65 -10.84 14.88
C LEU A 26 -9.89 -11.07 15.74
N GLU A 27 -10.00 -10.29 16.82
CA GLU A 27 -11.17 -10.29 17.70
C GLU A 27 -11.90 -8.95 17.61
N ALA A 28 -13.14 -8.99 17.12
CA ALA A 28 -13.98 -7.81 17.01
C ALA A 28 -14.71 -7.56 18.33
N THR A 29 -14.35 -6.48 19.04
CA THR A 29 -15.00 -6.03 20.27
C THR A 29 -16.33 -5.28 20.02
N ALA A 30 -16.64 -5.01 18.76
CA ALA A 30 -17.85 -4.37 18.25
C ALA A 30 -17.97 -4.72 16.74
N PRO A 31 -19.14 -4.54 16.09
CA PRO A 31 -19.26 -4.73 14.64
C PRO A 31 -18.19 -3.96 13.86
N ALA A 32 -17.46 -4.65 12.98
CA ALA A 32 -16.32 -4.09 12.28
C ALA A 32 -16.30 -4.54 10.82
N LYS A 33 -15.77 -3.68 9.95
CA LYS A 33 -15.34 -4.03 8.59
C LYS A 33 -13.83 -3.89 8.52
N VAL A 34 -13.16 -4.91 8.00
CA VAL A 34 -11.71 -4.98 7.94
C VAL A 34 -11.28 -5.25 6.50
N LEU A 35 -10.21 -4.60 6.07
CA LEU A 35 -9.51 -4.91 4.83
C LEU A 35 -8.16 -5.52 5.19
N LEU A 36 -7.92 -6.76 4.75
CA LEU A 36 -6.62 -7.41 4.85
C LEU A 36 -5.92 -7.32 3.51
N MET A 37 -4.74 -6.68 3.49
CA MET A 37 -3.89 -6.58 2.31
C MET A 37 -2.58 -7.33 2.60
N ALA A 38 -2.29 -8.35 1.79
CA ALA A 38 -1.08 -9.15 1.87
C ALA A 38 -0.58 -9.46 0.45
N GLY A 39 0.73 -9.53 0.28
CA GLY A 39 1.36 -9.81 -1.01
C GLY A 39 2.85 -10.01 -0.85
N GLU A 40 3.46 -10.69 -1.81
CA GLU A 40 4.90 -10.86 -1.86
C GLU A 40 5.59 -9.51 -2.14
N PRO A 41 6.66 -9.15 -1.41
CA PRO A 41 7.42 -7.94 -1.73
C PRO A 41 7.99 -8.01 -3.14
N LEU A 42 7.81 -6.96 -3.94
CA LEU A 42 8.35 -6.88 -5.31
C LEU A 42 9.88 -6.88 -5.36
N GLN A 43 10.56 -6.52 -4.26
CA GLN A 43 12.02 -6.41 -4.17
C GLN A 43 12.64 -5.44 -5.20
N GLU A 44 11.87 -4.49 -5.69
CA GLU A 44 12.33 -3.46 -6.62
C GLU A 44 12.38 -2.08 -5.95
N PRO A 45 13.27 -1.18 -6.38
CA PRO A 45 13.25 0.20 -5.91
C PRO A 45 11.92 0.87 -6.28
N ILE A 46 11.43 1.74 -5.39
CA ILE A 46 10.21 2.53 -5.59
C ILE A 46 10.60 4.01 -5.57
N VAL A 47 10.32 4.72 -6.65
CA VAL A 47 10.51 6.17 -6.79
C VAL A 47 9.18 6.78 -7.20
N GLY A 48 8.63 7.64 -6.34
CA GLY A 48 7.35 8.34 -6.57
C GLY A 48 7.53 9.84 -6.80
N TYR A 49 6.76 10.39 -7.73
CA TYR A 49 6.61 11.84 -7.93
C TYR A 49 5.19 12.17 -8.42
N GLY A 50 4.39 12.83 -7.57
CA GLY A 50 3.00 13.14 -7.88
C GLY A 50 2.20 11.86 -8.20
N PRO A 51 1.56 11.77 -9.39
CA PRO A 51 0.78 10.60 -9.79
C PRO A 51 1.62 9.44 -10.36
N PHE A 52 2.95 9.59 -10.45
CA PHE A 52 3.82 8.61 -11.10
C PHE A 52 4.65 7.82 -10.08
N VAL A 53 4.68 6.50 -10.24
CA VAL A 53 5.53 5.57 -9.46
C VAL A 53 6.30 4.70 -10.45
N MET A 54 7.64 4.72 -10.37
CA MET A 54 8.57 3.99 -11.23
C MET A 54 9.73 3.43 -10.41
N ASN A 55 10.67 2.69 -11.02
CA ASN A 55 11.80 2.11 -10.32
C ASN A 55 13.01 3.06 -10.22
N ASN A 56 13.10 4.12 -11.04
CA ASN A 56 14.20 5.08 -10.97
C ASN A 56 13.81 6.51 -11.40
N LYS A 57 14.70 7.48 -11.11
CA LYS A 57 14.45 8.91 -11.40
C LYS A 57 14.38 9.23 -12.90
N THR A 58 15.08 8.50 -13.75
CA THR A 58 15.04 8.70 -15.21
C THR A 58 13.66 8.36 -15.76
N GLN A 59 13.09 7.22 -15.34
CA GLN A 59 11.73 6.82 -15.71
C GLN A 59 10.67 7.83 -15.23
N ILE A 60 10.85 8.42 -14.05
CA ILE A 60 9.98 9.51 -13.59
C ILE A 60 10.07 10.73 -14.52
N ALA A 61 11.28 11.15 -14.90
CA ALA A 61 11.47 12.28 -15.80
C ALA A 61 10.86 12.04 -17.20
N GLU A 62 10.91 10.80 -17.68
CA GLU A 62 10.23 10.34 -18.90
C GLU A 62 8.71 10.43 -18.74
N ALA A 63 8.14 9.83 -17.69
CA ALA A 63 6.69 9.85 -17.44
C ALA A 63 6.13 11.28 -17.38
N VAL A 64 6.83 12.20 -16.71
CA VAL A 64 6.44 13.62 -16.64
C VAL A 64 6.50 14.29 -18.02
N ARG A 65 7.54 14.00 -18.81
CA ARG A 65 7.67 14.52 -20.18
C ARG A 65 6.53 14.01 -21.06
N ASP A 66 6.22 12.72 -20.97
CA ASP A 66 5.16 12.07 -21.72
C ASP A 66 3.80 12.71 -21.41
N PHE A 67 3.51 12.88 -20.11
CA PHE A 67 2.31 13.58 -19.66
C PHE A 67 2.22 15.01 -20.19
N ASN A 68 3.28 15.81 -20.00
CA ASN A 68 3.31 17.22 -20.45
C ASN A 68 3.24 17.35 -21.98
N SER A 69 3.64 16.32 -22.72
CA SER A 69 3.56 16.27 -24.18
C SER A 69 2.23 15.72 -24.71
N GLY A 70 1.27 15.41 -23.83
CA GLY A 70 -0.05 14.92 -24.22
C GLY A 70 -0.09 13.44 -24.67
N ARG A 71 0.95 12.64 -24.35
CA ARG A 71 1.01 11.21 -24.72
C ARG A 71 0.14 10.28 -23.87
N PHE A 72 -0.61 10.82 -22.90
CA PHE A 72 -1.44 10.06 -21.97
C PHE A 72 -2.91 9.92 -22.41
N GLY A 73 -3.24 10.38 -23.62
CA GLY A 73 -4.61 10.40 -24.14
C GLY A 73 -5.39 11.64 -23.70
N GLN A 74 -6.64 11.73 -24.16
CA GLN A 74 -7.61 12.77 -23.80
C GLN A 74 -8.92 12.10 -23.39
N ILE A 75 -9.67 12.74 -22.49
CA ILE A 75 -10.97 12.28 -21.99
C ILE A 75 -12.08 12.77 -22.92
#